data_AF-A0A0Q0VLQ2-F1
#
_entry.id   AF-A0A0Q0VLQ2-F1
#
_cell.length_a   1.000
_cell.length_b   1.000
_cell.length_c   1.000
_cell.angle_alpha   90.00
_cell.angle_beta   90.00
_cell.angle_gamma   90.00
#
_symmetry.space_group_name_H-M   'P 1'
#
loop_
_entity.id
_entity.type
_entity.pdbx_description
1 polymer ?
#
loop_
_entity_poly.entity_id
_entity_poly.type
_entity_poly.pdbx_seq_one_letter_code
_entity_poly.pdbx_strand_id
1 'polypeptide(L)'
;MNSNINNQHSPQKKNFAKFLLFSFILGAYNLLCSISLFAQDGNSGIQEATNKVKGYFDSGCDLMYAIGAVVGVIGAIKVFNKWNAGEPDTNKVAASWFGSCIFLVVVATVLKSFFGI
;
A
#
# COMPACT_ATOMS: atom_id res chain seq x y z
N MET A 1 52.11 -52.67 -29.40
CA MET A 1 51.45 -52.36 -28.11
C MET A 1 52.16 -51.14 -27.54
N ASN A 2 51.57 -49.94 -27.64
CA ASN A 2 50.66 -49.31 -26.66
C ASN A 2 51.31 -49.29 -25.27
N SER A 3 51.53 -48.21 -24.52
CA SER A 3 50.93 -46.88 -24.31
C SER A 3 52.00 -46.12 -23.48
N ASN A 4 52.23 -44.82 -23.56
CA ASN A 4 51.38 -43.81 -22.92
C ASN A 4 52.00 -42.43 -23.21
N ILE A 5 51.25 -41.63 -23.95
CA ILE A 5 51.42 -40.20 -24.06
C ILE A 5 50.79 -39.61 -22.80
N ASN A 6 51.57 -39.00 -21.90
CA ASN A 6 51.16 -37.78 -21.15
C ASN A 6 52.08 -37.48 -19.97
N ASN A 7 52.55 -36.23 -19.95
CA ASN A 7 52.73 -35.33 -18.81
C ASN A 7 54.10 -34.66 -18.88
N GLN A 8 54.14 -33.34 -19.17
CA GLN A 8 55.00 -32.35 -18.50
C GLN A 8 54.89 -30.93 -19.12
N HIS A 9 53.69 -30.40 -19.44
CA HIS A 9 53.62 -28.99 -19.86
C HIS A 9 52.29 -28.26 -19.55
N SER A 10 51.93 -28.02 -18.29
CA SER A 10 50.85 -27.04 -17.99
C SER A 10 50.70 -26.46 -16.56
N PRO A 11 51.71 -26.36 -15.67
CA PRO A 11 51.45 -25.71 -14.37
C PRO A 11 51.13 -24.21 -14.50
N GLN A 12 51.82 -23.48 -15.39
CA GLN A 12 51.61 -22.03 -15.55
C GLN A 12 50.32 -21.66 -16.30
N LYS A 13 49.93 -22.43 -17.34
CA LYS A 13 48.66 -22.22 -18.06
C LYS A 13 47.44 -22.48 -17.18
N LYS A 14 47.51 -23.46 -16.27
CA LYS A 14 46.43 -23.77 -15.33
C LYS A 14 46.22 -22.67 -14.29
N ASN A 15 47.30 -22.05 -13.80
CA ASN A 15 47.21 -20.96 -12.83
C ASN A 15 46.70 -19.66 -13.47
N PHE A 16 47.08 -19.38 -14.72
CA PHE A 16 46.55 -18.27 -15.49
C PHE A 16 45.06 -18.44 -15.83
N ALA A 17 44.64 -19.64 -16.23
CA ALA A 17 43.22 -19.95 -16.49
C ALA A 17 42.36 -19.86 -15.23
N LYS A 18 42.87 -20.32 -14.09
CA LYS A 18 42.21 -20.16 -12.78
C LYS A 18 42.08 -18.69 -12.38
N PHE A 19 43.12 -17.89 -12.59
CA PHE A 19 43.08 -16.44 -12.34
C PHE A 19 42.05 -15.72 -13.22
N LEU A 20 41.97 -16.09 -14.51
CA LEU A 20 41.01 -15.55 -15.46
C LEU A 20 39.57 -15.92 -15.09
N LEU A 21 39.32 -17.18 -14.69
CA LEU A 21 38.03 -17.61 -14.17
C LEU A 21 37.66 -16.91 -12.85
N PHE A 22 38.62 -16.73 -11.95
CA PHE A 22 38.39 -16.02 -10.68
C PHE A 22 38.04 -14.54 -10.92
N SER A 23 38.70 -13.89 -11.88
CA SER A 23 38.41 -12.53 -12.29
C SER A 23 37.01 -12.40 -12.92
N PHE A 24 36.60 -13.39 -13.73
CA PHE A 24 35.27 -13.43 -14.32
C PHE A 24 34.16 -13.63 -13.27
N ILE A 25 34.41 -14.50 -12.28
CA ILE A 25 33.50 -14.71 -11.14
C ILE A 25 33.40 -13.44 -10.28
N LEU A 26 34.52 -12.77 -10.00
CA LEU A 26 34.53 -11.50 -9.27
C LEU A 26 33.78 -10.39 -10.04
N GLY A 27 33.93 -10.33 -11.37
CA GLY A 27 33.23 -9.38 -12.22
C GLY A 27 31.72 -9.62 -12.25
N ALA A 28 31.29 -10.88 -12.37
CA ALA A 28 29.88 -11.26 -12.30
C ALA A 28 29.26 -10.97 -10.92
N TYR A 29 30.01 -11.20 -9.84
CA TYR A 29 29.57 -10.88 -8.47
C TYR A 29 29.37 -9.37 -8.26
N ASN A 30 30.29 -8.53 -8.77
CA ASN A 30 30.14 -7.08 -8.72
C ASN A 30 28.95 -6.57 -9.57
N LEU A 31 28.70 -7.21 -10.72
CA LEU A 31 27.53 -6.89 -11.55
C LEU A 31 26.22 -7.22 -10.84
N LEU A 32 26.15 -8.35 -10.13
CA LEU A 32 24.98 -8.75 -9.33
C LEU A 32 24.76 -7.83 -8.12
N CYS A 33 25.83 -7.42 -7.43
CA CYS A 33 25.74 -6.46 -6.31
C CYS A 33 25.35 -5.05 -6.76
N SER A 34 25.70 -4.65 -7.99
CA SER A 34 25.29 -3.34 -8.56
C SER A 34 23.78 -3.23 -8.79
N ILE A 35 23.05 -4.36 -8.83
CA ILE A 35 21.59 -4.39 -9.00
C ILE A 35 20.88 -4.06 -7.67
N SER A 36 21.58 -4.17 -6.53
CA SER A 36 20.94 -4.13 -5.20
C SER A 36 21.07 -2.80 -4.46
N LEU A 37 21.43 -1.70 -5.12
CA LEU A 37 21.50 -0.38 -4.49
C LEU A 37 20.77 0.69 -5.31
N PHE A 38 19.56 0.37 -5.76
CA PHE A 38 18.50 1.37 -5.66
C PHE A 38 18.21 1.54 -4.17
N ALA A 39 19.01 2.36 -3.49
CA ALA A 39 18.42 3.19 -2.45
C ALA A 39 17.38 4.04 -3.20
N GLN A 40 16.18 3.47 -3.34
CA GLN A 40 15.00 4.16 -3.84
C GLN A 40 14.92 5.40 -2.98
N ASP A 41 15.18 6.54 -3.61
CA ASP A 41 15.22 7.86 -3.01
C ASP A 41 14.18 7.91 -1.88
N GLY A 42 14.56 8.26 -0.65
CA GLY A 42 13.59 8.24 0.46
C GLY A 42 12.32 9.03 0.12
N ASN A 43 12.47 10.03 -0.76
CA ASN A 43 11.40 10.79 -1.38
C ASN A 43 10.50 9.99 -2.35
N SER A 44 11.07 9.06 -3.14
CA SER A 44 10.35 8.11 -4.00
C SER A 44 9.50 7.14 -3.18
N GLY A 45 10.03 6.58 -2.08
CA GLY A 45 9.28 5.73 -1.16
C GLY A 45 8.18 6.48 -0.39
N ILE A 46 8.46 7.72 0.05
CA ILE A 46 7.45 8.61 0.68
C ILE A 46 6.34 8.97 -0.32
N GLN A 47 6.69 9.24 -1.59
CA GLN A 47 5.71 9.52 -2.63
C GLN A 47 4.86 8.30 -2.96
N GLU A 48 5.46 7.11 -3.04
CA GLU A 48 4.72 5.87 -3.27
C GLU A 48 3.78 5.55 -2.09
N ALA A 49 4.25 5.69 -0.84
CA ALA A 49 3.42 5.53 0.34
C ALA A 49 2.27 6.55 0.38
N THR A 50 2.54 7.82 0.04
CA THR A 50 1.51 8.88 -0.04
C THR A 50 0.45 8.55 -1.10
N ASN A 51 0.87 8.05 -2.27
CA ASN A 51 -0.04 7.66 -3.34
C ASN A 51 -0.88 6.44 -2.96
N LYS A 52 -0.31 5.47 -2.23
CA LYS A 52 -1.06 4.33 -1.70
C LYS A 52 -2.09 4.77 -0.66
N VAL A 53 -1.72 5.66 0.27
CA VAL A 53 -2.66 6.21 1.25
C VAL A 53 -3.80 6.96 0.56
N LYS A 54 -3.52 7.81 -0.43
CA LYS A 54 -4.56 8.48 -1.22
C LYS A 54 -5.50 7.50 -1.92
N GLY A 55 -4.95 6.46 -2.56
CA GLY A 55 -5.74 5.42 -3.21
C GLY A 55 -6.65 4.64 -2.25
N TYR A 56 -6.20 4.38 -1.02
CA TYR A 56 -7.04 3.78 0.02
C TYR A 56 -8.07 4.76 0.59
N PHE A 57 -7.77 6.06 0.61
CA PHE A 57 -8.69 7.09 1.09
C PHE A 57 -9.94 7.18 0.22
N ASP A 58 -9.81 7.12 -1.11
CA ASP A 58 -10.97 7.18 -2.00
C ASP A 58 -11.89 5.97 -1.83
N SER A 59 -11.32 4.75 -1.88
CA SER A 59 -12.10 3.53 -1.66
C SER A 59 -12.68 3.45 -0.23
N GLY A 60 -11.96 3.97 0.76
CA GLY A 60 -12.44 4.09 2.14
C GLY A 60 -13.56 5.12 2.30
N CYS A 61 -13.51 6.22 1.55
CA CYS A 61 -14.55 7.25 1.53
C CYS A 61 -15.85 6.69 0.93
N ASP A 62 -15.76 5.96 -0.18
CA ASP A 62 -16.91 5.29 -0.79
C ASP A 62 -17.56 4.26 0.15
N LEU A 63 -16.74 3.48 0.87
CA LEU A 63 -17.23 2.56 1.89
C LEU A 63 -17.91 3.31 3.05
N MET A 64 -17.35 4.42 3.51
CA MET A 64 -17.94 5.26 4.56
C MET A 64 -19.29 5.84 4.11
N TYR A 65 -19.42 6.29 2.86
CA TYR A 65 -20.69 6.78 2.32
C TYR A 65 -21.73 5.67 2.25
N ALA A 66 -21.34 4.46 1.83
CA ALA A 66 -22.24 3.31 1.82
C ALA A 66 -22.75 2.97 3.23
N ILE A 67 -21.85 2.91 4.22
CA ILE A 67 -22.23 2.65 5.63
C ILE A 67 -23.09 3.80 6.17
N GLY A 68 -22.71 5.05 5.91
CA GLY A 68 -23.45 6.24 6.32
C GLY A 68 -24.87 6.27 5.76
N ALA A 69 -25.06 5.86 4.51
CA ALA A 69 -26.38 5.74 3.89
C ALA A 69 -27.24 4.68 4.59
N VAL A 70 -26.70 3.49 4.85
CA VAL A 70 -27.44 2.41 5.54
C VAL A 70 -27.83 2.82 6.95
N VAL A 71 -26.89 3.34 7.75
CA VAL A 71 -27.14 3.76 9.13
C VAL A 71 -28.09 4.97 9.19
N GLY A 72 -27.98 5.88 8.21
CA GLY A 72 -28.88 7.03 8.06
C GLY A 72 -30.34 6.61 7.86
N VAL A 73 -30.58 5.64 6.97
CA VAL A 73 -31.92 5.08 6.72
C VAL A 73 -32.47 4.37 7.96
N ILE A 74 -31.66 3.57 8.66
CA ILE A 74 -32.07 2.88 9.90
C ILE A 74 -32.47 3.90 10.98
N GLY A 75 -31.71 4.99 11.13
CA GLY A 75 -32.02 6.08 12.05
C GLY A 75 -33.33 6.79 11.71
N ALA A 76 -33.58 7.06 10.43
CA ALA A 76 -34.82 7.68 9.96
C ALA A 76 -36.06 6.81 10.27
N ILE A 77 -35.96 5.50 10.04
CA ILE A 77 -37.03 4.55 10.37
C ILE A 77 -37.34 4.57 11.87
N LYS A 78 -36.32 4.62 12.73
CA LYS A 78 -36.52 4.71 14.20
C LYS A 78 -37.19 6.02 14.62
N VAL A 79 -36.80 7.14 14.04
CA VAL A 79 -37.43 8.45 14.30
C VAL A 79 -38.90 8.43 13.87
N PHE A 80 -39.17 7.90 12.69
CA PHE A 80 -40.54 7.76 12.17
C PHE A 80 -41.40 6.86 13.06
N ASN A 81 -40.86 5.73 13.53
CA ASN A 81 -41.57 4.83 14.43
C ASN A 81 -41.92 5.51 15.77
N LYS A 82 -41.00 6.31 16.34
CA LYS A 82 -41.27 7.09 17.57
C LYS A 82 -42.33 8.18 17.35
N TRP A 83 -42.29 8.83 16.19
CA TRP A 83 -43.31 9.81 15.79
C TRP A 83 -44.70 9.17 15.70
N ASN A 84 -44.82 8.03 15.03
CA ASN A 84 -46.09 7.30 14.94
C ASN A 84 -46.58 6.77 16.31
N ALA A 85 -45.66 6.48 17.23
CA ALA A 85 -45.99 6.06 18.59
C ALA A 85 -46.42 7.22 19.51
N GLY A 86 -46.31 8.48 19.07
CA GLY A 86 -46.69 9.66 19.85
C GLY A 86 -45.78 9.92 21.06
N GLU A 87 -44.55 9.40 21.05
CA GLU A 87 -43.62 9.60 22.16
C GLU A 87 -43.23 11.09 22.30
N PRO A 88 -43.27 11.66 23.52
CA PRO A 88 -42.89 13.05 23.77
C PRO A 88 -41.41 13.33 23.46
N ASP A 89 -40.55 12.31 23.44
CA ASP A 89 -39.12 12.43 23.15
C ASP A 89 -38.77 12.38 21.66
N THR A 90 -39.76 12.24 20.76
CA THR A 90 -39.53 12.13 19.31
C THR A 90 -38.73 13.30 18.76
N ASN A 91 -39.05 14.54 19.16
CA ASN A 91 -38.34 15.73 18.69
C ASN A 91 -36.86 15.72 19.09
N LYS A 92 -36.55 15.20 20.28
CA LYS A 92 -35.18 15.07 20.78
C LYS A 92 -34.41 13.99 20.01
N VAL A 93 -35.05 12.85 19.73
CA VAL A 93 -34.45 11.76 18.95
C VAL A 93 -34.27 12.16 17.48
N ALA A 94 -35.23 12.86 16.89
CA ALA A 94 -35.16 13.40 15.54
C ALA A 94 -34.02 14.42 15.39
N ALA A 95 -33.91 15.36 16.33
CA ALA A 95 -32.84 16.35 16.33
C ALA A 95 -31.45 15.70 16.49
N SER A 96 -31.32 14.71 17.37
CA SER A 96 -30.07 13.96 17.58
C SER A 96 -29.65 13.17 16.34
N TRP A 97 -30.60 12.51 15.67
CA TRP A 97 -30.36 11.81 14.41
C TRP A 97 -29.94 12.77 13.30
N PHE A 98 -30.67 13.87 13.12
CA PHE A 98 -30.40 14.84 12.06
C PHE A 98 -29.04 15.53 12.25
N GLY A 99 -28.70 15.90 13.50
CA GLY A 99 -27.38 16.43 13.84
C GLY A 99 -26.25 15.45 13.52
N SER A 100 -26.46 14.15 13.77
CA SER A 100 -25.49 13.10 13.44
C SER A 100 -25.31 12.93 11.92
N CYS A 101 -26.39 13.02 11.13
CA CYS A 101 -26.32 12.97 9.68
C CYS A 101 -25.56 14.16 9.08
N ILE A 102 -25.85 15.38 9.54
CA ILE A 102 -25.12 16.58 9.09
C ILE A 102 -23.64 16.47 9.45
N PHE A 103 -23.33 16.03 10.67
CA PHE A 103 -21.95 15.86 11.13
C PHE A 103 -21.16 14.92 10.21
N LEU A 104 -21.72 13.76 9.84
CA LEU A 104 -21.06 12.81 8.93
C LEU A 104 -20.76 13.43 7.56
N VAL A 105 -21.69 14.21 6.99
CA VAL A 105 -21.50 14.88 5.70
C VAL A 105 -20.39 15.92 5.80
N VAL A 106 -20.41 16.77 6.84
CA VAL A 106 -19.41 17.82 7.03
C VAL A 106 -18.02 17.23 7.26
N VAL A 107 -17.90 16.19 8.10
CA VAL A 107 -16.61 15.49 8.32
C VAL A 107 -16.06 14.90 7.02
N ALA A 108 -16.90 14.30 6.18
CA ALA A 108 -16.46 13.76 4.90
C ALA A 108 -15.92 14.85 3.97
N THR A 109 -16.56 16.02 3.92
CA THR A 109 -16.08 17.19 3.16
C THR A 109 -14.76 17.73 3.71
N VAL A 110 -14.65 17.86 5.04
CA VAL A 110 -13.45 18.37 5.70
C VAL A 110 -12.26 17.43 5.49
N LEU A 111 -12.46 16.11 5.61
CA LEU A 111 -11.42 15.12 5.33
C LEU A 111 -10.99 15.17 3.86
N LYS A 112 -11.92 15.21 2.89
CA LYS A 112 -11.56 15.40 1.47
C LYS A 112 -10.73 16.68 1.26
N SER A 113 -11.15 17.79 1.88
CA SER A 113 -10.43 19.06 1.84
C SER A 113 -9.02 18.99 2.44
N PHE A 114 -8.79 18.19 3.47
CA PHE A 114 -7.45 17.99 4.06
C PHE A 114 -6.54 17.13 3.18
N PHE A 115 -7.08 16.18 2.40
CA PHE A 115 -6.31 15.31 1.51
C PHE A 115 -6.15 15.85 0.08
N GLY A 116 -6.75 17.00 -0.22
CA GLY A 116 -6.59 17.71 -1.49
C GLY A 116 -7.34 17.09 -2.66
N ILE A 117 -8.52 16.51 -2.39
CA ILE A 117 -9.48 15.99 -3.38
C ILE A 117 -10.75 16.83 -3.33
#